data_AF-A0A3E0QXF4-F1
#
_entry.id   AF-A0A3E0QXF4-F1
#
_cell.length_a   1.000
_cell.length_b   1.000
_cell.length_c   1.000
_cell.angle_alpha   90.00
_cell.angle_beta   90.00
_cell.angle_gamma   90.00
#
_symmetry.space_group_name_H-M   'P 1'
#
loop_
_entity.id
_entity.type
_entity.pdbx_description
1 polymer ?
#
loop_
_entity_poly.entity_id
_entity_poly.type
_entity_poly.pdbx_seq_one_letter_code
_entity_poly.pdbx_strand_id
1 'polypeptide(L)' 'MVLKNTGEFGIDTASLMYEIGSLSGKSEPQLGNIAAHNPDLPDTVAPGESLEFRIFATAYEDEALYLVISV' A
#
# COMPACT_ATOMS: atom_id res chain seq x y z
N MET A 1 -5.30 -2.14 -6.49
CA MET A 1 -5.85 -2.37 -5.15
C MET A 1 -6.74 -1.19 -4.79
N VAL A 2 -7.77 -1.38 -3.96
CA VAL A 2 -8.67 -0.30 -3.54
C VAL A 2 -8.68 -0.20 -2.02
N LEU A 3 -8.39 0.98 -1.48
CA LEU A 3 -8.57 1.33 -0.06
C LEU A 3 -9.81 2.23 0.07
N LYS A 4 -10.70 1.92 1.01
CA LYS A 4 -11.84 2.80 1.34
C LYS A 4 -11.59 3.44 2.70
N ASN A 5 -11.65 4.77 2.77
CA ASN A 5 -11.58 5.47 4.04
C ASN A 5 -12.91 5.28 4.79
N THR A 6 -12.89 4.44 5.82
CA THR A 6 -14.05 4.15 6.68
C THR A 6 -14.00 4.92 8.01
N GLY A 7 -12.98 5.75 8.21
CA GLY A 7 -12.84 6.61 9.38
C GLY A 7 -13.62 7.91 9.27
N GLU A 8 -13.48 8.75 10.29
CA GLU A 8 -14.16 10.05 10.39
C GLU A 8 -13.32 11.21 9.84
N PHE A 9 -12.03 10.98 9.58
CA PHE A 9 -11.06 11.99 9.15
C PHE A 9 -10.47 11.67 7.79
N GLY A 10 -10.03 12.70 7.07
CA GLY A 10 -9.29 12.54 5.82
C GLY A 10 -7.94 11.85 6.07
N ILE A 11 -7.52 11.01 5.12
CA ILE A 11 -6.22 10.34 5.14
C ILE A 11 -5.28 11.08 4.19
N ASP A 12 -4.14 11.53 4.68
CA ASP A 12 -3.04 12.05 3.86
C ASP A 12 -2.40 10.91 3.08
N THR A 13 -2.45 10.94 1.75
CA THR A 13 -1.90 9.85 0.93
C THR A 13 -0.39 9.78 1.00
N ALA A 14 0.29 10.88 1.37
CA ALA A 14 1.72 10.87 1.61
C ALA A 14 2.10 10.10 2.89
N SER A 15 1.15 9.88 3.82
CA SER A 15 1.39 9.07 5.04
C SER A 15 1.25 7.57 4.80
N LEU A 16 0.68 7.16 3.66
CA LEU A 16 0.42 5.75 3.37
C LEU A 16 1.71 5.00 3.04
N MET A 17 2.07 4.09 3.93
CA MET A 17 3.23 3.21 3.79
C MET A 17 2.78 1.78 3.54
N TYR A 18 3.61 1.03 2.82
CA TYR A 18 3.40 -0.40 2.63
C TYR A 18 4.66 -1.21 2.97
N GLU A 19 4.43 -2.43 3.39
CA GLU A 19 5.41 -3.50 3.49
C GLU A 19 4.89 -4.72 2.75
N ILE A 20 5.67 -5.21 1.79
CA ILE A 20 5.43 -6.51 1.14
C ILE A 20 6.59 -7.43 1.46
N GLY A 21 6.30 -8.58 2.05
CA GLY A 21 7.34 -9.53 2.40
C GLY A 21 6.93 -10.98 2.15
N SER A 22 7.91 -11.85 2.26
CA SER A 22 7.75 -13.28 2.09
C SER A 22 7.24 -13.95 3.36
N LEU A 23 6.20 -14.77 3.24
CA LEU A 23 5.81 -15.69 4.30
C LEU A 23 6.82 -16.82 4.52
N SER A 24 7.65 -17.11 3.51
CA SER A 24 8.71 -18.14 3.59
C SER A 24 10.07 -17.58 4.02
N GLY A 25 10.23 -16.25 4.08
CA GLY A 25 11.47 -15.57 4.44
C GLY A 25 12.57 -15.60 3.36
N LYS A 26 12.27 -16.04 2.13
CA LYS A 26 13.26 -16.10 1.04
C LYS A 26 13.57 -14.73 0.44
N SER A 27 12.56 -13.88 0.31
CA SER A 27 12.70 -12.48 -0.12
C SER A 27 12.74 -11.54 1.08
N GLU A 28 13.67 -10.58 1.03
CA GLU A 28 13.71 -9.45 1.96
C GLU A 28 12.43 -8.60 1.83
N PRO A 29 11.90 -8.06 2.93
CA PRO A 29 10.74 -7.17 2.89
C PRO A 29 11.00 -5.91 2.04
N GLN A 30 10.05 -5.60 1.16
CA GLN A 30 10.02 -4.41 0.32
C GLN A 30 9.15 -3.36 1.00
N LEU A 31 9.78 -2.29 1.46
CA LEU A 31 9.12 -1.13 2.07
C LEU A 31 8.96 -0.03 1.05
N GLY A 32 7.83 0.68 1.08
CA GLY A 32 7.63 1.82 0.21
C GLY A 32 6.50 2.75 0.64
N ASN A 33 6.46 3.89 -0.01
CA ASN A 33 5.39 4.87 0.13
C ASN A 33 4.45 4.74 -1.07
N ILE A 34 3.14 4.69 -0.83
CA ILE A 34 2.15 4.46 -1.90
C ILE A 34 2.13 5.63 -2.90
N ALA A 35 2.19 6.87 -2.42
CA ALA A 35 2.18 8.06 -3.26
C ALA A 35 3.44 8.17 -4.14
N ALA A 36 4.61 7.75 -3.64
CA ALA A 36 5.85 7.77 -4.40
C ALA A 36 5.82 6.92 -5.69
N HIS A 37 4.98 5.89 -5.74
CA HIS A 37 4.85 4.98 -6.90
C HIS A 37 3.56 5.18 -7.71
N ASN A 38 2.70 6.13 -7.29
CA ASN A 38 1.43 6.43 -7.94
C ASN A 38 1.27 7.96 -8.00
N PRO A 39 1.84 8.63 -9.03
CA PRO A 39 1.94 10.09 -9.07
C PRO A 39 0.60 10.81 -9.24
N ASP A 40 -0.46 10.10 -9.64
CA ASP A 40 -1.79 10.66 -9.91
C ASP A 40 -2.74 10.53 -8.70
N LEU A 41 -2.26 10.12 -7.53
CA LEU A 41 -3.11 10.02 -6.33
C LEU A 41 -3.47 11.42 -5.81
N PRO A 42 -4.70 11.61 -5.28
CA PRO A 42 -5.06 12.84 -4.59
C PRO A 42 -4.21 12.99 -3.31
N ASP A 43 -3.96 14.23 -2.87
CA ASP A 43 -3.23 14.50 -1.62
C ASP A 43 -3.98 13.97 -0.38
N THR A 44 -5.31 13.87 -0.45
CA THR A 44 -6.14 13.42 0.68
C THR A 44 -7.29 12.56 0.19
N VAL A 45 -7.62 11.52 0.96
CA VAL A 45 -8.81 10.66 0.77
C VAL A 45 -9.86 11.01 1.82
N ALA A 46 -10.98 11.59 1.42
CA ALA A 46 -12.02 12.00 2.36
C ALA A 46 -12.77 10.79 2.95
N PRO A 47 -13.43 10.94 4.11
CA PRO A 47 -14.30 9.91 4.68
C PRO A 47 -15.33 9.40 3.65
N GLY A 48 -15.43 8.07 3.52
CA GLY A 48 -16.33 7.40 2.59
C GLY A 48 -15.79 7.24 1.16
N GLU A 49 -14.73 7.95 0.78
CA GLU A 49 -14.09 7.84 -0.53
C GLU A 49 -13.20 6.60 -0.65
N SER A 50 -12.92 6.22 -1.90
CA SER A 50 -12.04 5.11 -2.23
C SER A 50 -10.83 5.60 -3.02
N LEU A 51 -9.67 5.03 -2.71
CA LEU A 51 -8.40 5.28 -3.37
C LEU A 51 -7.98 4.01 -4.10
N GLU A 52 -7.75 4.12 -5.40
CA GLU A 52 -7.16 3.03 -6.19
C GLU A 52 -5.68 3.29 -6.43
N PHE A 53 -4.84 2.30 -6.17
CA PHE A 53 -3.39 2.39 -6.36
C PHE A 53 -2.78 1.03 -6.74
N ARG A 54 -1.52 1.08 -7.19
CA ARG A 54 -0.72 -0.07 -7.54
C ARG A 54 0.48 -0.17 -6.61
N ILE A 55 0.83 -1.41 -6.25
CA ILE A 55 2.10 -1.72 -5.59
C ILE A 55 2.78 -2.78 -6.44
N PHE A 56 4.08 -2.62 -6.66
CA PHE A 56 4.90 -3.57 -7.38
C PHE A 56 5.75 -4.33 -6.37
N ALA A 57 5.79 -5.65 -6.50
CA ALA A 57 6.61 -6.53 -5.67
C ALA A 57 7.29 -7.58 -6.55
N THR A 58 8.51 -7.93 -6.17
CA THR A 58 9.25 -9.05 -6.75
C THR A 58 9.22 -10.23 -5.78
N ALA A 59 9.01 -11.45 -6.30
CA ALA A 59 8.94 -12.68 -5.52
C ALA A 59 9.46 -13.88 -6.33
N TYR A 60 9.89 -14.94 -5.62
CA TYR A 60 10.30 -16.20 -6.25
C TYR A 60 9.09 -17.06 -6.67
N GLU A 61 9.32 -18.00 -7.59
CA GLU A 61 8.28 -18.79 -8.29
C GLU A 61 7.35 -19.60 -7.36
N ASP A 62 7.77 -19.90 -6.13
CA ASP A 62 7.02 -20.65 -5.11
C ASP A 62 6.83 -19.87 -3.80
N GLU A 63 6.75 -18.55 -3.88
CA GLU A 63 6.70 -17.68 -2.70
C GLU A 63 5.31 -17.10 -2.46
N ALA A 64 4.75 -17.34 -1.27
CA ALA A 64 3.57 -16.64 -0.79
C ALA A 64 3.98 -15.33 -0.10
N LEU A 65 3.28 -14.25 -0.43
CA LEU A 65 3.56 -12.91 0.09
C LEU A 65 2.52 -12.47 1.11
N TYR A 66 2.93 -11.64 2.07
CA TYR A 66 2.04 -10.80 2.85
C TYR A 66 2.14 -9.35 2.38
N LEU A 67 1.07 -8.59 2.62
CA LEU A 67 1.03 -7.14 2.42
C LEU A 67 0.46 -6.51 3.69
N VAL A 68 1.17 -5.52 4.22
CA VAL A 68 0.69 -4.64 5.29
C VAL A 68 0.64 -3.22 4.74
N ILE A 69 -0.48 -2.53 4.99
CA ILE A 69 -0.64 -1.11 4.70
C ILE A 69 -0.88 -0.40 6.03
N SER A 70 -0.11 0.64 6.29
CA SER A 70 -0.23 1.49 7.48
C SER A 70 -0.51 2.94 7.09
N VAL A 71 -1.16 3.65 8.00
CA VAL A 71 -1.54 5.07 7.89
C VAL A 71 -0.90 5.86 9.02
#